data_AF-A0A968K105-F1
#
_entry.id   AF-A0A968K105-F1
#
_cell.length_a   1.000
_cell.length_b   1.000
_cell.length_c   1.000
_cell.angle_alpha   90.00
_cell.angle_beta   90.00
_cell.angle_gamma   90.00
#
_symmetry.space_group_name_H-M   'P 1'
#
loop_
_entity.id
_entity.type
_entity.pdbx_description
1 polymer ?
#
loop_
_entity_poly.entity_id
_entity_poly.type
_entity_poly.pdbx_seq_one_letter_code
_entity_poly.pdbx_strand_id
1 'polypeptide(L)' 'RPDFPERAFVLGFDGVPWTLLTRFVEAGALPNVERVMAEGAAGPLESTTPPTTPLAWPSIAT' A
#
# COMPACT_ATOMS: atom_id res chain seq x y z
N ARG A 1 12.58 -25.49 2.24
CA ARG A 1 11.93 -24.18 2.46
C ARG A 1 11.94 -23.46 1.13
N PRO A 2 10.87 -22.77 0.70
CA PRO A 2 10.98 -21.91 -0.48
C PRO A 2 12.03 -20.84 -0.19
N ASP A 3 12.88 -20.52 -1.17
CA ASP A 3 13.83 -19.42 -1.09
C ASP A 3 13.06 -18.09 -1.13
N PHE A 4 12.60 -17.64 0.03
CA PHE A 4 12.10 -16.28 0.16
C PHE A 4 13.27 -15.34 0.40
N PRO A 5 13.29 -14.15 -0.22
CA PRO A 5 14.32 -13.16 0.07
C PRO A 5 14.31 -12.83 1.55
N GLU A 6 15.50 -12.78 2.17
CA GLU A 6 15.66 -12.49 3.61
C GLU A 6 15.29 -11.04 3.98
N ARG A 7 14.92 -10.21 2.99
CA ARG A 7 14.65 -8.78 3.17
C ARG A 7 13.31 -8.43 2.53
N ALA A 8 12.53 -7.64 3.25
CA ALA A 8 11.31 -7.01 2.78
C ALA A 8 11.49 -5.50 2.67
N PHE A 9 10.78 -4.89 1.72
CA PHE A 9 10.68 -3.43 1.60
C PHE A 9 9.22 -3.02 1.81
N VAL A 10 9.01 -2.04 2.69
CA VAL A 10 7.70 -1.47 2.98
C VAL A 10 7.70 -0.02 2.50
N LEU A 11 6.76 0.30 1.61
CA LEU A 11 6.54 1.66 1.09
C LEU A 11 5.15 2.12 1.53
N GLY A 12 5.09 3.23 2.26
CA GLY A 12 3.84 3.88 2.62
C GLY A 12 3.71 5.25 1.95
N PHE A 13 2.49 5.59 1.55
CA PHE A 13 2.13 6.91 1.05
C PHE A 13 1.22 7.60 2.06
N ASP A 14 1.68 8.71 2.66
CA ASP A 14 0.85 9.47 3.61
C ASP A 14 -0.26 10.25 2.88
N GLY A 15 -1.47 10.24 3.43
CA GLY A 15 -2.61 10.96 2.86
C GLY A 15 -3.14 10.42 1.52
N VAL A 16 -2.80 9.18 1.13
CA VAL A 16 -3.26 8.56 -0.11
C VAL A 16 -4.33 7.50 0.16
N PRO A 17 -5.63 7.83 0.04
CA PRO A 17 -6.69 6.84 0.19
C PRO A 17 -6.71 5.87 -1.01
N TRP A 18 -7.23 4.66 -0.78
CA TRP A 18 -7.37 3.62 -1.80
C TRP A 18 -8.05 4.12 -3.08
N THR A 19 -9.11 4.91 -2.94
CA THR A 19 -9.88 5.47 -4.07
C THR A 19 -9.10 6.45 -4.93
N LEU A 20 -8.12 7.18 -4.37
CA LEU A 20 -7.25 8.07 -5.15
C LEU A 20 -6.24 7.25 -5.96
N LEU A 21 -5.65 6.23 -5.33
CA LEU A 21 -4.70 5.34 -5.96
C LEU A 21 -5.34 4.61 -7.17
N THR A 22 -6.53 4.02 -6.99
CA THR A 22 -7.21 3.30 -8.07
C THR A 22 -7.63 4.22 -9.22
N ARG A 23 -8.10 5.45 -8.94
CA ARG A 23 -8.41 6.44 -9.98
C ARG A 23 -7.20 6.77 -10.86
N PHE A 24 -6.02 6.91 -10.26
CA PHE A 24 -4.80 7.19 -11.04
C PHE A 24 -4.29 5.97 -11.81
N VAL A 25 -4.50 4.76 -11.29
CA VAL A 25 -4.25 3.52 -12.04
C VAL A 25 -5.19 3.42 -13.24
N GLU A 26 -6.50 3.62 -13.04
CA GLU A 26 -7.51 3.61 -14.11
C GLU A 26 -7.24 4.67 -15.19
N ALA A 27 -6.67 5.81 -14.81
CA ALA A 27 -6.26 6.86 -15.74
C ALA A 27 -4.93 6.56 -16.49
N GLY A 28 -4.28 5.41 -16.21
CA GLY A 28 -3.00 5.03 -16.81
C GLY A 28 -1.79 5.81 -16.29
N ALA A 29 -1.94 6.56 -15.19
CA ALA A 29 -0.88 7.43 -14.66
C ALA A 29 0.14 6.69 -13.77
N LEU A 30 -0.22 5.50 -13.27
CA LEU A 30 0.61 4.71 -12.34
C LEU A 30 0.88 3.29 -12.85
N PRO A 31 1.58 3.11 -13.98
CA PRO A 31 1.79 1.80 -14.61
C PRO A 31 2.55 0.81 -13.71
N ASN A 32 3.45 1.30 -12.84
CA ASN A 32 4.16 0.44 -11.89
C ASN A 32 3.26 -0.06 -10.76
N VAL A 33 2.31 0.78 -10.29
CA VAL A 33 1.35 0.39 -9.26
C VAL A 33 0.34 -0.58 -9.84
N GLU A 34 -0.15 -0.32 -11.06
CA GLU A 34 -1.02 -1.23 -11.81
C GLU A 34 -0.41 -2.63 -11.91
N ARG A 35 0.87 -2.72 -12.31
CA ARG A 35 1.58 -4.00 -12.40
C ARG A 35 1.66 -4.72 -11.05
N VAL A 36 1.98 -4.01 -9.97
CA VAL A 36 2.03 -4.59 -8.61
C VAL A 36 0.66 -5.11 -8.16
N MET A 37 -0.42 -4.40 -8.48
CA MET A 37 -1.77 -4.84 -8.18
C MET A 37 -2.16 -6.10 -8.97
N ALA A 38 -1.79 -6.17 -10.25
CA ALA A 38 -2.13 -7.29 -11.15
C ALA A 38 -1.32 -8.56 -10.87
N GLU A 39 -0.04 -8.42 -10.53
CA GLU A 39 0.87 -9.55 -10.27
C GLU A 39 0.91 -9.98 -8.79
N GLY A 40 0.27 -9.19 -7.91
CA GLY A 40 0.30 -9.38 -6.46
C GLY A 40 -1.09 -9.48 -5.83
N ALA A 41 -1.20 -8.98 -4.61
CA ALA A 41 -2.46 -8.87 -3.88
C ALA A 41 -2.72 -7.40 -3.53
N ALA A 42 -3.94 -6.93 -3.76
CA ALA A 42 -4.29 -5.54 -3.53
C ALA A 42 -5.75 -5.40 -3.10
N GLY A 43 -6.02 -4.42 -2.24
CA GLY A 43 -7.35 -4.10 -1.74
C GLY A 43 -7.29 -3.03 -0.65
N PRO A 44 -8.45 -2.46 -0.26
CA PRO A 44 -8.52 -1.53 0.85
C PRO A 44 -8.19 -2.23 2.18
N LEU A 45 -7.56 -1.50 3.10
CA LEU A 45 -7.28 -1.93 4.47
C LEU A 45 -8.02 -1.02 5.47
N GLU A 46 -8.36 -1.57 6.63
CA GLU A 46 -8.87 -0.78 7.75
C GLU A 46 -7.73 -0.03 8.44
N SER A 47 -7.97 1.25 8.78
CA SER A 47 -6.97 2.09 9.44
C SER A 47 -7.05 1.96 10.96
N THR A 48 -6.10 2.59 11.65
CA THR A 48 -6.23 2.83 13.08
C THR A 48 -7.43 3.74 13.37
N THR A 49 -7.97 3.66 14.58
CA THR A 49 -9.04 4.55 15.06
C THR A 49 -8.53 5.39 16.22
N PRO A 50 -8.37 6.73 16.07
CA PRO A 50 -8.67 7.53 14.88
C PRO A 50 -7.62 7.40 13.76
N PRO A 51 -7.99 7.62 12.48
CA PRO A 51 -7.08 7.48 11.34
C PRO A 51 -6.17 8.71 11.21
N THR A 52 -5.12 8.77 12.03
CA THR A 52 -4.18 9.91 12.08
C THR A 52 -2.73 9.45 11.87
N THR A 53 -1.93 10.30 11.22
CA THR A 53 -0.50 10.05 10.94
C THR A 53 0.28 9.57 12.18
N PRO A 54 0.15 10.17 13.39
CA PRO A 54 0.92 9.74 14.55
C PRO A 54 0.55 8.35 15.07
N LEU A 55 -0.66 7.84 14.76
CA LEU A 55 -1.09 6.50 15.14
C LEU A 55 -0.80 5.48 14.03
N ALA A 56 -1.00 5.84 12.77
CA ALA A 56 -0.84 4.92 11.65
C ALA A 56 0.60 4.44 11.46
N TRP A 57 1.60 5.33 11.51
CA TRP A 57 2.98 4.97 11.22
C TRP A 57 3.62 4.01 12.25
N PRO A 58 3.50 4.24 13.57
CA PRO A 58 3.98 3.27 14.56
C PRO A 58 3.31 1.91 14.42
N SER A 59 1.98 1.87 14.17
CA SER A 59 1.24 0.61 13.99
C SER A 59 1.66 -0.20 12.77
N ILE A 60 2.21 0.42 11.71
CA ILE A 60 2.75 -0.30 10.56
C ILE A 60 4.11 -0.95 10.90
N ALA A 61 4.84 -0.40 11.87
CA ALA A 61 6.20 -0.82 12.20
C ALA A 61 6.28 -1.86 13.34
N THR A 62 5.19 -2.15 14.05
CA THR A 62 5.14 -3.05 15.22
C THR A 62 3.91 -3.94 15.21
#